data_AF-A0A2H8TYV4-F1
#
_entry.id   AF-A0A2H8TYV4-F1
#
_cell.length_a   1.000
_cell.length_b   1.000
_cell.length_c   1.000
_cell.angle_alpha   90.00
_cell.angle_beta   90.00
_cell.angle_gamma   90.00
#
_symmetry.space_group_name_H-M   'P 1'
#
loop_
_entity.id
_entity.type
_entity.pdbx_description
1 polymer ?
#
loop_
_entity_poly.entity_id
_entity_poly.type
_entity_poly.pdbx_seq_one_letter_code
_entity_poly.pdbx_strand_id
1 'polypeptide(L)'
;MKCRARPSSASFRWYIVLQSTAVFAAAVATDATATTDAATADAITALVGDPVRDARCFAKCYRHVSAEQPKCYSGCLNKRWINKPGKCPVGDLDSVASLDRPCLEQCSSDDFCHAEYKCCRHSCGITCQPPVGLADHRPGLPNVPKIVAVSDYGKALAVEWSAPSMDTSIGHVTYLVQERHHVGVEYVPERMTTWAIVARTDRTREQFRQLHLPGRWFQFRVAAINENGTSGYSPPSEQFFVDIGPNVDPPGPPQDLMVSSLKWTNKEYQQCVLSWKPPTKSVLPVRKYKVFISVHDGPHVYHKRNVVPADILRFTIKKLNSNSEYFLQVQAISEFGRKRFAGQKASTTLKTKGKKILNPKQIAGLKIVVIGNPDKRNLINARLSWRPVTMTLKKFHYTLSWSSKDCKDESKPLRVRTPVPYFDLFSLKPQCEYLIIVSTTFNGSKYVGSLNFTPTVLKL
;
A
#
# COMPACT_ATOMS: atom_id res chain seq x y z
N MET A 1 37.80 37.61 22.08
CA MET A 1 36.72 36.60 21.87
C MET A 1 35.58 37.23 21.10
N LYS A 2 35.52 37.01 19.78
CA LYS A 2 34.40 37.37 18.89
C LYS A 2 34.30 36.27 17.85
N CYS A 3 33.25 35.44 17.91
CA CYS A 3 32.97 34.45 16.86
C CYS A 3 31.74 34.92 16.07
N ARG A 4 31.98 35.23 14.80
CA ARG A 4 31.00 35.52 13.75
C ARG A 4 30.34 34.21 13.31
N ALA A 5 29.01 34.13 13.32
CA ALA A 5 28.26 33.07 12.67
C ALA A 5 27.97 33.45 11.21
N ARG A 6 28.26 32.53 10.26
CA ARG A 6 27.82 32.60 8.86
C ARG A 6 26.42 31.96 8.74
N PRO A 7 25.53 32.44 7.84
CA PRO A 7 24.28 31.75 7.54
C PRO A 7 24.49 30.69 6.45
N SER A 8 23.96 29.48 6.65
CA SER A 8 23.87 28.46 5.60
C SER A 8 22.49 28.54 4.94
N SER A 9 22.48 28.87 3.66
CA SER A 9 21.35 28.79 2.73
C SER A 9 20.76 27.39 2.68
N ALA A 10 19.46 27.26 2.96
CA ALA A 10 18.67 26.06 2.71
C ALA A 10 17.72 26.31 1.53
N SER A 11 18.01 25.69 0.40
CA SER A 11 17.17 25.66 -0.80
C SER A 11 15.89 24.85 -0.52
N PHE A 12 14.74 25.52 -0.39
CA PHE A 12 13.43 24.87 -0.41
C PHE A 12 13.05 24.49 -1.84
N ARG A 13 13.11 23.20 -2.17
CA ARG A 13 12.45 22.65 -3.36
C ARG A 13 11.00 22.35 -3.02
N TRP A 14 10.09 23.08 -3.66
CA TRP A 14 8.67 22.78 -3.66
C TRP A 14 8.43 21.47 -4.44
N TYR A 15 8.01 20.42 -3.75
CA TYR A 15 7.48 19.23 -4.39
C TYR A 15 5.96 19.38 -4.47
N ILE A 16 5.46 19.60 -5.68
CA ILE A 16 4.03 19.52 -6.01
C ILE A 16 3.61 18.06 -5.81
N VAL A 17 2.79 17.83 -4.78
CA VAL A 17 2.18 16.52 -4.52
C VAL A 17 0.94 16.42 -5.42
N LEU A 18 1.09 15.80 -6.58
CA LEU A 18 -0.04 15.31 -7.37
C LEU A 18 -0.62 14.08 -6.66
N GLN A 19 -1.70 14.26 -5.91
CA GLN A 19 -2.47 13.13 -5.37
C GLN A 19 -3.32 12.54 -6.50
N SER A 20 -2.93 11.34 -6.95
CA SER A 20 -3.72 10.49 -7.83
C SER A 20 -4.92 9.93 -7.05
N THR A 21 -6.12 10.41 -7.38
CA THR A 21 -7.39 9.83 -6.90
C THR A 21 -7.70 8.58 -7.72
N ALA A 22 -7.31 7.40 -7.20
CA ALA A 22 -7.81 6.14 -7.71
C ALA A 22 -9.25 5.94 -7.21
N VAL A 23 -10.22 6.21 -8.08
CA VAL A 23 -11.62 5.85 -7.88
C VAL A 23 -11.73 4.32 -8.02
N PHE A 24 -11.94 3.61 -6.92
CA PHE A 24 -12.35 2.21 -6.99
C PHE A 24 -13.83 2.16 -7.38
N ALA A 25 -14.10 2.07 -8.68
CA ALA A 25 -15.39 1.64 -9.19
C ALA A 25 -15.48 0.12 -9.04
N ALA A 26 -16.30 -0.37 -8.12
CA ALA A 26 -16.73 -1.76 -8.11
C ALA A 26 -17.76 -1.95 -9.23
N ALA A 27 -17.36 -2.62 -10.31
CA ALA A 27 -18.29 -3.08 -11.34
C ALA A 27 -19.05 -4.30 -10.81
N VAL A 28 -20.37 -4.18 -10.66
CA VAL A 28 -21.26 -5.32 -10.41
C VAL A 28 -21.98 -5.61 -11.72
N ALA A 29 -21.76 -6.81 -12.25
CA ALA A 29 -22.46 -7.33 -13.41
C ALA A 29 -23.95 -7.52 -13.07
N THR A 30 -24.82 -7.00 -13.92
CA THR A 30 -26.27 -7.19 -13.85
C THR A 30 -26.63 -8.56 -14.40
N ASP A 31 -27.29 -9.38 -13.60
CA ASP A 31 -28.20 -10.39 -14.10
C ASP A 31 -29.55 -10.18 -13.42
N ALA A 32 -30.59 -10.05 -14.24
CA ALA A 32 -31.93 -9.67 -13.82
C ALA A 32 -32.80 -10.91 -13.63
N THR A 33 -33.33 -11.11 -12.43
CA THR A 33 -34.58 -11.84 -12.21
C THR A 33 -35.32 -11.25 -11.02
N ALA A 34 -36.58 -10.89 -11.25
CA ALA A 34 -37.50 -10.32 -10.28
C ALA A 34 -38.17 -11.43 -9.47
N THR A 35 -38.34 -11.22 -8.16
CA THR A 35 -39.48 -11.73 -7.38
C THR A 35 -39.68 -10.85 -6.14
N THR A 36 -40.96 -10.60 -5.86
CA THR A 36 -41.56 -9.73 -4.86
C THR A 36 -41.35 -10.21 -3.41
N ASP A 37 -41.12 -9.29 -2.49
CA ASP A 37 -41.82 -9.23 -1.19
C ASP A 37 -41.52 -7.92 -0.44
N ALA A 38 -42.55 -7.41 0.24
CA ALA A 38 -42.54 -6.15 0.95
C ALA A 38 -42.01 -6.30 2.39
N ALA A 39 -40.88 -5.67 2.71
CA ALA A 39 -40.55 -5.11 4.03
C ALA A 39 -39.14 -4.49 4.04
N THR A 40 -39.04 -3.27 4.58
CA THR A 40 -37.82 -2.60 5.07
C THR A 40 -36.61 -2.57 4.12
N ALA A 41 -36.57 -1.56 3.23
CA ALA A 41 -35.37 -1.22 2.47
C ALA A 41 -34.55 -0.13 3.19
N ASP A 42 -33.78 -0.51 4.20
CA ASP A 42 -32.54 0.18 4.54
C ASP A 42 -31.46 -0.37 3.60
N ALA A 43 -31.30 0.27 2.43
CA ALA A 43 -30.21 -0.01 1.52
C ALA A 43 -29.78 1.28 0.84
N ILE A 44 -28.51 1.66 1.02
CA ILE A 44 -27.85 2.67 0.20
C ILE A 44 -27.85 2.13 -1.23
N THR A 45 -28.88 2.50 -2.00
CA THR A 45 -28.81 2.43 -3.45
C THR A 45 -27.78 3.46 -3.85
N ALA A 46 -26.64 3.03 -4.40
CA ALA A 46 -25.81 3.93 -5.17
C ALA A 46 -26.73 4.53 -6.24
N LEU A 47 -27.06 5.82 -6.12
CA LEU A 47 -27.93 6.52 -7.04
C LEU A 47 -27.24 6.56 -8.40
N VAL A 48 -27.55 5.59 -9.26
CA VAL A 48 -27.07 5.55 -10.64
C VAL A 48 -27.83 6.65 -11.40
N GLY A 49 -27.23 7.83 -11.54
CA GLY A 49 -27.82 8.98 -12.21
C GLY A 49 -27.69 10.27 -11.42
N ASP A 50 -28.40 11.32 -11.85
CA ASP A 50 -28.47 12.61 -11.14
C ASP A 50 -29.39 12.48 -9.91
N PRO A 51 -28.86 12.55 -8.68
CA PRO A 51 -29.62 12.37 -7.45
C PRO A 51 -30.74 13.39 -7.25
N VAL A 52 -30.54 14.63 -7.70
CA VAL A 52 -31.55 15.69 -7.59
C VAL A 52 -32.70 15.42 -8.56
N ARG A 53 -32.39 14.90 -9.75
CA ARG A 53 -33.40 14.48 -10.73
C ARG A 53 -34.21 13.30 -10.23
N ASP A 54 -33.54 12.28 -9.68
CA ASP A 54 -34.16 11.12 -9.02
C ASP A 54 -35.14 11.58 -7.93
N ALA A 55 -34.66 12.40 -7.00
CA ALA A 55 -35.46 12.94 -5.91
C ALA A 55 -36.67 13.77 -6.38
N ARG A 56 -36.50 14.61 -7.40
CA ARG A 56 -37.62 15.39 -7.94
C ARG A 56 -38.64 14.53 -8.68
N CYS A 57 -38.21 13.49 -9.40
CA CYS A 57 -39.14 12.53 -10.01
C CYS A 57 -39.89 11.71 -8.95
N PHE A 58 -39.22 11.36 -7.86
CA PHE A 58 -39.85 10.69 -6.74
C PHE A 58 -40.93 11.59 -6.12
N ALA A 59 -40.59 12.86 -5.84
CA ALA A 59 -41.53 13.82 -5.30
C ALA A 59 -42.75 14.06 -6.21
N LYS A 60 -42.52 14.16 -7.53
CA LYS A 60 -43.60 14.32 -8.51
C LYS A 60 -44.55 13.14 -8.52
N CYS A 61 -44.02 11.93 -8.48
CA CYS A 61 -44.80 10.71 -8.60
C CYS A 61 -45.31 10.17 -7.27
N TYR A 62 -45.05 10.87 -6.15
CA TYR A 62 -45.34 10.38 -4.81
C TYR A 62 -46.82 10.09 -4.56
N ARG A 63 -47.72 10.94 -5.09
CA ARG A 63 -49.17 10.82 -4.89
C ARG A 63 -49.87 9.87 -5.89
N HIS A 64 -49.13 9.30 -6.84
CA HIS A 64 -49.72 8.32 -7.76
C HIS A 64 -50.03 7.01 -7.04
N VAL A 65 -51.08 6.33 -7.48
CA VAL A 65 -51.40 4.98 -7.03
C VAL A 65 -50.23 4.05 -7.34
N SER A 66 -49.94 3.11 -6.44
CA SER A 66 -48.80 2.18 -6.54
C SER A 66 -48.63 1.52 -7.93
N ALA A 67 -49.73 1.17 -8.59
CA ALA A 67 -49.72 0.55 -9.93
C ALA A 67 -49.24 1.50 -11.07
N GLU A 68 -49.41 2.81 -10.92
CA GLU A 68 -49.05 3.82 -11.93
C GLU A 68 -47.74 4.54 -11.61
N GLN A 69 -47.32 4.50 -10.34
CA GLN A 69 -46.11 5.17 -9.87
C GLN A 69 -44.85 4.82 -10.68
N PRO A 70 -44.58 3.56 -11.06
CA PRO A 70 -43.42 3.22 -11.91
C PRO A 70 -43.48 3.84 -13.32
N LYS A 71 -44.69 3.95 -13.90
CA LYS A 71 -44.90 4.58 -15.22
C LYS A 71 -44.70 6.10 -15.13
N CYS A 72 -45.22 6.74 -14.08
CA CYS A 72 -44.95 8.14 -13.80
C CYS A 72 -43.44 8.39 -13.63
N TYR A 73 -42.78 7.54 -12.84
CA TYR A 73 -41.38 7.70 -12.48
C TYR A 73 -40.45 7.57 -13.69
N SER A 74 -40.58 6.48 -14.44
CA SER A 74 -39.83 6.26 -15.69
C SER A 74 -40.11 7.36 -16.72
N GLY A 75 -41.37 7.76 -16.89
CA GLY A 75 -41.74 8.89 -17.75
C GLY A 75 -41.12 10.22 -17.30
N CYS A 76 -41.02 10.46 -15.99
CA CYS A 76 -40.37 11.64 -15.44
C CYS A 76 -38.86 11.65 -15.69
N LEU A 77 -38.18 10.51 -15.47
CA LEU A 77 -36.75 10.35 -15.72
C LEU A 77 -36.40 10.53 -17.20
N ASN A 78 -37.31 10.19 -18.12
CA ASN A 78 -37.09 10.36 -19.56
C ASN A 78 -37.36 11.79 -20.07
N LYS A 79 -38.03 12.65 -19.29
CA LYS A 79 -38.25 14.06 -19.67
C LYS A 79 -36.94 14.82 -19.67
N ARG A 80 -36.75 15.75 -20.62
CA ARG A 80 -35.63 16.69 -20.64
C ARG A 80 -35.88 17.88 -19.72
N TRP A 81 -34.88 18.27 -18.94
CA TRP A 81 -35.00 19.27 -17.87
C TRP A 81 -34.16 20.49 -18.20
N ILE A 82 -34.51 21.10 -19.32
CA ILE A 82 -33.74 22.18 -19.95
C ILE A 82 -33.81 23.52 -19.19
N ASN A 83 -34.73 23.65 -18.24
CA ASN A 83 -34.95 24.87 -17.44
C ASN A 83 -34.93 24.54 -15.94
N LYS A 84 -33.74 24.41 -15.36
CA LYS A 84 -33.59 24.28 -13.90
C LYS A 84 -33.83 25.63 -13.21
N PRO A 85 -34.33 25.62 -11.95
CA PRO A 85 -34.58 26.84 -11.20
C PRO A 85 -33.31 27.66 -10.98
N GLY A 86 -33.50 28.95 -10.68
CA GLY A 86 -32.41 29.92 -10.48
C GLY A 86 -31.93 30.57 -11.77
N LYS A 87 -31.01 31.53 -11.62
CA LYS A 87 -30.42 32.29 -12.72
C LYS A 87 -28.95 31.94 -12.86
N CYS A 88 -28.40 32.11 -14.06
CA CYS A 88 -26.95 32.02 -14.23
C CYS A 88 -26.29 33.19 -13.48
N PRO A 89 -25.17 32.95 -12.78
CA PRO A 89 -24.43 34.02 -12.13
C PRO A 89 -23.94 35.01 -13.19
N VAL A 90 -24.36 36.26 -13.06
CA VAL A 90 -23.82 37.36 -13.85
C VAL A 90 -22.43 37.62 -13.29
N GLY A 91 -21.39 37.27 -14.04
CA GLY A 91 -20.06 37.75 -13.71
C GLY A 91 -20.00 39.21 -14.14
N ASP A 92 -19.61 40.11 -13.25
CA ASP A 92 -19.01 41.36 -13.71
C ASP A 92 -17.83 40.97 -14.58
N LEU A 93 -17.88 41.36 -15.85
CA LEU A 93 -16.85 41.12 -16.87
C LEU A 93 -15.46 41.57 -16.42
N ASP A 94 -15.37 42.37 -15.34
CA ASP A 94 -14.15 42.97 -14.79
C ASP A 94 -13.72 42.42 -13.41
N SER A 95 -14.43 41.44 -12.83
CA SER A 95 -14.07 40.89 -11.52
C SER A 95 -13.10 39.70 -11.61
N VAL A 96 -12.15 39.63 -10.66
CA VAL A 96 -11.12 38.57 -10.58
C VAL A 96 -11.72 37.15 -10.53
N ALA A 97 -12.97 37.00 -10.07
CA ALA A 97 -13.71 35.73 -10.07
C ALA A 97 -14.11 35.22 -11.49
N SER A 98 -14.03 36.07 -12.52
CA SER A 98 -14.27 35.71 -13.92
C SER A 98 -13.06 35.06 -14.59
N LEU A 99 -11.85 35.25 -14.07
CA LEU A 99 -10.60 34.75 -14.65
C LEU A 99 -10.36 33.25 -14.38
N ASP A 100 -11.04 32.66 -13.40
CA ASP A 100 -10.94 31.23 -13.07
C ASP A 100 -11.94 30.35 -13.84
N ARG A 101 -12.71 30.92 -14.79
CA ARG A 101 -13.69 30.17 -15.59
C ARG A 101 -13.00 29.55 -16.81
N PRO A 102 -12.98 28.20 -16.94
CA PRO A 102 -12.40 27.58 -18.13
C PRO A 102 -13.23 27.91 -19.37
N CYS A 103 -12.56 28.40 -20.44
CA CYS A 103 -13.16 28.61 -21.76
C CYS A 103 -13.40 27.26 -22.45
N LEU A 104 -14.41 26.52 -21.99
CA LEU A 104 -14.80 25.20 -22.47
C LEU A 104 -16.26 25.20 -22.91
N GLU A 105 -16.61 24.27 -23.80
CA GLU A 105 -17.98 23.97 -24.21
C GLU A 105 -18.44 22.68 -23.51
N GLN A 106 -18.85 22.78 -22.24
CA GLN A 106 -19.16 21.61 -21.40
C GLN A 106 -20.62 21.14 -21.47
N CYS A 107 -21.55 22.02 -21.85
CA CYS A 107 -22.98 21.73 -21.83
C CYS A 107 -23.72 22.51 -22.92
N SER A 108 -24.89 22.04 -23.33
CA SER A 108 -25.79 22.74 -24.27
C SER A 108 -27.12 23.18 -23.64
N SER A 109 -27.54 22.52 -22.56
CA SER A 109 -28.74 22.85 -21.78
C SER A 109 -28.62 22.34 -20.34
N ASP A 110 -29.48 22.81 -19.44
CA ASP A 110 -29.38 22.52 -18.00
C ASP A 110 -29.42 21.01 -17.65
N ASP A 111 -30.03 20.18 -18.49
CA ASP A 111 -30.12 18.72 -18.32
C ASP A 111 -28.77 17.99 -18.52
N PHE A 112 -27.77 18.64 -19.12
CA PHE A 112 -26.39 18.12 -19.19
C PHE A 112 -25.60 18.37 -17.90
N CYS A 113 -26.07 19.31 -17.07
CA CYS A 113 -25.42 19.64 -15.82
C CYS A 113 -25.94 18.74 -14.69
N HIS A 114 -25.07 18.34 -13.77
CA HIS A 114 -25.45 17.60 -12.58
C HIS A 114 -26.25 18.45 -11.57
N ALA A 115 -27.12 17.82 -10.79
CA ALA A 115 -27.78 18.41 -9.63
C ALA A 115 -28.53 19.72 -9.97
N GLU A 116 -28.40 20.76 -9.16
CA GLU A 116 -29.01 22.09 -9.38
C GLU A 116 -28.25 22.98 -10.38
N TYR A 117 -27.11 22.51 -10.92
CA TYR A 117 -26.27 23.35 -11.80
C TYR A 117 -26.98 23.67 -13.11
N LYS A 118 -26.81 24.92 -13.55
CA LYS A 118 -27.34 25.45 -14.81
C LYS A 118 -26.24 25.51 -15.86
N CYS A 119 -26.63 25.34 -17.12
CA CYS A 119 -25.74 25.50 -18.26
C CYS A 119 -25.64 26.99 -18.63
N CYS A 120 -24.52 27.61 -18.29
CA CYS A 120 -24.39 29.06 -18.33
C CYS A 120 -23.32 29.50 -19.34
N ARG A 121 -23.72 30.38 -20.27
CA ARG A 121 -22.84 30.98 -21.27
C ARG A 121 -22.16 32.22 -20.72
N HIS A 122 -20.87 32.35 -20.96
CA HIS A 122 -20.03 33.48 -20.58
C HIS A 122 -19.20 33.97 -21.76
N SER A 123 -18.30 34.93 -21.53
CA SER A 123 -17.54 35.63 -22.57
C SER A 123 -16.74 34.73 -23.52
N CYS A 124 -16.26 33.57 -23.05
CA CYS A 124 -15.40 32.67 -23.85
C CYS A 124 -15.85 31.20 -23.92
N GLY A 125 -17.03 30.84 -23.38
CA GLY A 125 -17.51 29.45 -23.39
C GLY A 125 -18.83 29.24 -22.66
N ILE A 126 -19.22 27.98 -22.49
CA ILE A 126 -20.45 27.55 -21.82
C ILE A 126 -20.17 26.40 -20.84
N THR A 127 -20.43 26.64 -19.55
CA THR A 127 -20.05 25.72 -18.47
C THR A 127 -21.19 25.49 -17.49
N CYS A 128 -21.17 24.35 -16.79
CA CYS A 128 -22.14 24.09 -15.72
C CYS A 128 -21.78 24.90 -14.49
N GLN A 129 -22.67 25.80 -14.06
CA GLN A 129 -22.43 26.72 -12.95
C GLN A 129 -23.50 26.64 -11.87
N PRO A 130 -23.13 26.90 -10.59
CA PRO A 130 -24.10 26.97 -9.52
C PRO A 130 -25.08 28.14 -9.79
N PRO A 131 -26.39 27.91 -9.70
CA PRO A 131 -27.38 28.97 -9.90
C PRO A 131 -27.36 30.00 -8.77
N VAL A 132 -27.72 31.24 -9.11
CA VAL A 132 -27.97 32.32 -8.15
C VAL A 132 -29.47 32.62 -8.03
N GLY A 133 -29.87 33.24 -6.91
CA GLY A 133 -31.26 33.63 -6.66
C GLY A 133 -32.21 32.45 -6.42
N LEU A 134 -31.69 31.28 -6.02
CA LEU A 134 -32.52 30.17 -5.56
C LEU A 134 -33.18 30.45 -4.20
N ALA A 135 -32.49 31.20 -3.34
CA ALA A 135 -32.93 31.50 -1.97
C ALA A 135 -33.96 32.63 -1.88
N ASP A 136 -34.23 33.36 -2.97
CA ASP A 136 -35.11 34.54 -3.01
C ASP A 136 -36.62 34.17 -2.97
N HIS A 137 -37.00 33.10 -2.26
CA HIS A 137 -38.36 32.58 -2.12
C HIS A 137 -39.14 32.52 -3.45
N ARG A 138 -38.60 31.76 -4.41
CA ARG A 138 -39.30 31.52 -5.67
C ARG A 138 -40.59 30.73 -5.41
N PRO A 139 -41.77 31.19 -5.91
CA PRO A 139 -43.02 30.47 -5.71
C PRO A 139 -42.92 29.01 -6.16
N GLY A 140 -43.30 28.08 -5.29
CA GLY A 140 -43.36 26.65 -5.59
C GLY A 140 -42.05 25.86 -5.44
N LEU A 141 -40.96 26.46 -4.95
CA LEU A 141 -39.78 25.70 -4.47
C LEU A 141 -39.81 25.58 -2.94
N PRO A 142 -39.32 24.46 -2.38
CA PRO A 142 -39.25 24.32 -0.93
C PRO A 142 -38.15 25.23 -0.36
N ASN A 143 -38.37 25.74 0.85
CA ASN A 143 -37.36 26.50 1.58
C ASN A 143 -36.14 25.61 1.91
N VAL A 144 -34.96 26.22 1.97
CA VAL A 144 -33.72 25.54 2.36
C VAL A 144 -33.82 25.13 3.83
N PRO A 145 -33.70 23.82 4.17
CA PRO A 145 -33.78 23.38 5.56
C PRO A 145 -32.59 23.87 6.38
N LYS A 146 -32.78 24.00 7.69
CA LYS A 146 -31.71 24.24 8.67
C LYS A 146 -31.41 22.96 9.42
N ILE A 147 -30.14 22.56 9.48
CA ILE A 147 -29.72 21.45 10.35
C ILE A 147 -29.85 21.93 11.81
N VAL A 148 -30.65 21.21 12.58
CA VAL A 148 -31.00 21.52 13.97
C VAL A 148 -30.04 20.83 14.92
N ALA A 149 -29.72 19.56 14.66
CA ALA A 149 -28.84 18.77 15.51
C ALA A 149 -28.06 17.72 14.72
N VAL A 150 -26.82 17.49 15.16
CA VAL A 150 -26.03 16.30 14.84
C VAL A 150 -25.62 15.70 16.18
N SER A 151 -25.95 14.44 16.42
CA SER A 151 -25.71 13.78 17.70
C SER A 151 -25.28 12.32 17.54
N ASP A 152 -24.53 11.82 18.53
CA ASP A 152 -24.25 10.39 18.64
C ASP A 152 -25.46 9.70 19.28
N TYR A 153 -26.05 8.75 18.56
CA TYR A 153 -27.16 7.92 18.99
C TYR A 153 -26.71 6.46 19.20
N GLY A 154 -25.58 6.29 19.88
CA GLY A 154 -25.01 5.02 20.33
C GLY A 154 -24.13 4.33 19.29
N LYS A 155 -24.74 3.80 18.23
CA LYS A 155 -24.04 3.12 17.11
C LYS A 155 -24.37 3.75 15.76
N ALA A 156 -24.88 4.97 15.77
CA ALA A 156 -25.31 5.71 14.61
C ALA A 156 -25.17 7.21 14.87
N LEU A 157 -24.87 7.97 13.83
CA LEU A 157 -25.02 9.43 13.88
C LEU A 157 -26.45 9.79 13.54
N ALA A 158 -27.11 10.54 14.42
CA ALA A 158 -28.43 11.11 14.15
C ALA A 158 -28.28 12.54 13.63
N VAL A 159 -28.93 12.84 12.51
CA VAL A 159 -28.97 14.18 11.93
C VAL A 159 -30.42 14.60 11.82
N GLU A 160 -30.74 15.80 12.31
CA GLU A 160 -32.08 16.37 12.33
C GLU A 160 -32.08 17.76 11.68
N TRP A 161 -33.12 18.07 10.91
CA TRP A 161 -33.29 19.35 10.22
C TRP A 161 -34.72 19.85 10.27
N SER A 162 -34.90 21.16 10.03
CA SER A 162 -36.21 21.79 10.02
C SER A 162 -37.04 21.35 8.81
N ALA A 163 -38.32 21.06 9.02
CA ALA A 163 -39.28 20.94 7.91
C ALA A 163 -39.43 22.29 7.17
N PRO A 164 -39.71 22.29 5.86
CA PRO A 164 -40.15 23.50 5.17
C PRO A 164 -41.49 24.00 5.76
N SER A 165 -41.74 25.30 5.66
CA SER A 165 -43.02 25.91 6.07
C SER A 165 -44.19 25.17 5.39
N MET A 166 -45.26 24.94 6.15
CA MET A 166 -46.44 24.14 5.75
C MET A 166 -47.37 24.86 4.76
N ASP A 167 -46.79 25.55 3.77
CA ASP A 167 -47.57 26.08 2.66
C ASP A 167 -48.02 24.89 1.81
N THR A 168 -49.31 24.57 1.90
CA THR A 168 -49.96 23.42 1.24
C THR A 168 -49.84 23.43 -0.29
N SER A 169 -49.33 24.53 -0.87
CA SER A 169 -49.09 24.76 -2.29
C SER A 169 -47.78 24.18 -2.85
N ILE A 170 -46.87 23.66 -2.02
CA ILE A 170 -45.50 23.27 -2.44
C ILE A 170 -45.38 21.79 -2.87
N GLY A 171 -46.43 20.98 -2.69
CA GLY A 171 -46.44 19.57 -3.09
C GLY A 171 -45.65 18.65 -2.14
N HIS A 172 -45.30 17.43 -2.58
CA HIS A 172 -44.50 16.50 -1.77
C HIS A 172 -43.02 16.94 -1.74
N VAL A 173 -42.41 16.89 -0.56
CA VAL A 173 -40.99 17.21 -0.35
C VAL A 173 -40.23 15.97 0.08
N THR A 174 -39.12 15.68 -0.60
CA THR A 174 -38.11 14.72 -0.17
C THR A 174 -36.78 15.43 0.05
N TYR A 175 -35.94 14.88 0.91
CA TYR A 175 -34.66 15.44 1.30
C TYR A 175 -33.51 14.61 0.74
N LEU A 176 -32.46 15.29 0.30
CA LEU A 176 -31.15 14.69 0.07
C LEU A 176 -30.19 15.14 1.15
N VAL A 177 -29.61 14.18 1.86
CA VAL A 177 -28.59 14.42 2.89
C VAL A 177 -27.23 14.12 2.31
N GLN A 178 -26.30 15.06 2.46
CA GLN A 178 -24.90 14.88 2.12
C GLN A 178 -24.03 14.95 3.36
N GLU A 179 -22.96 14.17 3.37
CA GLU A 179 -21.89 14.23 4.35
C GLU A 179 -20.55 14.53 3.69
N ARG A 180 -19.66 15.13 4.46
CA ARG A 180 -18.22 15.07 4.22
C ARG A 180 -17.51 14.85 5.54
N HIS A 181 -16.31 14.28 5.49
CA HIS A 181 -15.57 13.97 6.70
C HIS A 181 -14.05 14.08 6.57
N HIS A 182 -13.37 14.15 7.71
CA HIS A 182 -11.92 14.10 7.82
C HIS A 182 -11.50 13.21 9.00
N VAL A 183 -10.43 12.43 8.85
CA VAL A 183 -9.84 11.65 9.96
C VAL A 183 -8.70 12.43 10.60
N GLY A 184 -8.87 12.86 11.85
CA GLY A 184 -7.87 13.67 12.53
C GLY A 184 -8.23 13.96 13.99
N VAL A 185 -7.22 14.30 14.78
CA VAL A 185 -7.40 14.74 16.18
C VAL A 185 -8.03 16.13 16.23
N GLU A 186 -7.70 16.95 15.24
CA GLU A 186 -8.19 18.32 15.10
C GLU A 186 -9.03 18.43 13.82
N TYR A 187 -10.00 19.34 13.86
CA TYR A 187 -10.78 19.70 12.70
C TYR A 187 -9.93 20.53 11.74
N VAL A 188 -9.82 20.08 10.48
CA VAL A 188 -9.05 20.75 9.43
C VAL A 188 -9.93 20.81 8.17
N PRO A 189 -10.55 21.97 7.86
CA PRO A 189 -11.49 22.12 6.75
C PRO A 189 -10.93 21.66 5.39
N GLU A 190 -9.66 21.94 5.12
CA GLU A 190 -9.00 21.67 3.84
C GLU A 190 -8.79 20.17 3.58
N ARG A 191 -8.94 19.34 4.63
CA ARG A 191 -8.77 17.89 4.54
C ARG A 191 -10.09 17.11 4.57
N MET A 192 -11.22 17.82 4.55
CA MET A 192 -12.54 17.21 4.41
C MET A 192 -12.68 16.60 3.00
N THR A 193 -13.36 15.47 2.92
CA THR A 193 -13.71 14.86 1.63
C THR A 193 -14.64 15.79 0.83
N THR A 194 -14.81 15.48 -0.46
CA THR A 194 -15.93 16.00 -1.23
C THR A 194 -17.25 15.56 -0.61
N TRP A 195 -18.30 16.34 -0.85
CA TRP A 195 -19.65 15.99 -0.41
C TRP A 195 -20.13 14.71 -1.09
N ALA A 196 -20.64 13.77 -0.29
CA ALA A 196 -21.22 12.51 -0.74
C ALA A 196 -22.66 12.39 -0.24
N ILE A 197 -23.56 11.89 -1.08
CA ILE A 197 -24.96 11.66 -0.69
C ILE A 197 -25.05 10.39 0.15
N VAL A 198 -25.74 10.48 1.29
CA VAL A 198 -25.91 9.38 2.23
C VAL A 198 -27.35 8.97 2.47
N ALA A 199 -28.32 9.81 2.12
CA ALA A 199 -29.73 9.43 2.13
C ALA A 199 -30.57 10.27 1.17
N ARG A 200 -31.62 9.62 0.65
CA ARG A 200 -32.85 10.26 0.17
C ARG A 200 -33.98 9.83 1.10
N THR A 201 -34.67 10.77 1.73
CA THR A 201 -35.70 10.47 2.73
C THR A 201 -36.88 11.45 2.64
N ASP A 202 -38.03 11.11 3.18
CA ASP A 202 -39.17 12.00 3.43
C ASP A 202 -39.21 12.52 4.87
N ARG A 203 -38.33 12.03 5.74
CA ARG A 203 -38.27 12.39 7.16
C ARG A 203 -37.39 13.62 7.39
N THR A 204 -37.55 14.25 8.55
CA THR A 204 -36.70 15.35 9.01
C THR A 204 -35.60 14.92 9.99
N ARG A 205 -35.47 13.61 10.22
CA ARG A 205 -34.43 13.01 11.06
C ARG A 205 -34.01 11.68 10.49
N GLU A 206 -32.70 11.47 10.37
CA GLU A 206 -32.12 10.22 9.89
C GLU A 206 -31.00 9.70 10.80
N GLN A 207 -30.78 8.39 10.77
CA GLN A 207 -29.76 7.71 11.55
C GLN A 207 -28.79 6.96 10.63
N PHE A 208 -27.49 7.27 10.73
CA PHE A 208 -26.45 6.73 9.87
C PHE A 208 -25.50 5.83 10.66
N ARG A 209 -25.78 4.51 10.68
CA ARG A 209 -24.92 3.51 11.33
C ARG A 209 -23.54 3.41 10.66
N GLN A 210 -23.54 3.46 9.33
CA GLN A 210 -22.33 3.38 8.50
C GLN A 210 -21.38 4.58 8.66
N LEU A 211 -21.89 5.71 9.17
CA LEU A 211 -21.08 6.92 9.42
C LEU A 211 -20.58 7.01 10.87
N HIS A 212 -21.00 6.09 11.75
CA HIS A 212 -20.47 6.01 13.11
C HIS A 212 -19.05 5.41 13.08
N LEU A 213 -18.11 6.21 12.60
CA LEU A 213 -16.72 5.84 12.37
C LEU A 213 -15.82 6.65 13.32
N PRO A 214 -15.24 6.00 14.35
CA PRO A 214 -14.43 6.69 15.37
C PRO A 214 -13.23 7.47 14.80
N GLY A 215 -12.92 8.60 15.43
CA GLY A 215 -11.78 9.46 15.08
C GLY A 215 -12.01 10.32 13.83
N ARG A 216 -13.27 10.57 13.47
CA ARG A 216 -13.64 11.37 12.31
C ARG A 216 -14.44 12.60 12.69
N TRP A 217 -14.13 13.69 12.01
CA TRP A 217 -14.93 14.91 11.98
C TRP A 217 -15.89 14.84 10.81
N PHE A 218 -17.16 15.12 11.05
CA PHE A 218 -18.23 15.14 10.05
C PHE A 218 -18.83 16.53 9.93
N GLN A 219 -19.29 16.84 8.72
CA GLN A 219 -20.26 17.89 8.46
C GLN A 219 -21.35 17.35 7.55
N PHE A 220 -22.57 17.83 7.78
CA PHE A 220 -23.73 17.47 7.00
C PHE A 220 -24.31 18.69 6.30
N ARG A 221 -24.99 18.48 5.19
CA ARG A 221 -25.87 19.48 4.57
C ARG A 221 -27.07 18.78 3.96
N VAL A 222 -28.19 19.48 3.87
CA VAL A 222 -29.46 18.91 3.41
C VAL A 222 -30.10 19.81 2.37
N ALA A 223 -30.67 19.23 1.33
CA ALA A 223 -31.50 19.92 0.35
C ALA A 223 -32.92 19.39 0.41
N ALA A 224 -33.91 20.28 0.43
CA ALA A 224 -35.32 19.92 0.22
C ALA A 224 -35.65 19.97 -1.28
N ILE A 225 -36.41 19.00 -1.76
CA ILE A 225 -36.69 18.80 -3.18
C ILE A 225 -38.16 18.44 -3.38
N ASN A 226 -38.83 19.16 -4.28
CA ASN A 226 -40.19 18.85 -4.74
C ASN A 226 -40.22 18.67 -6.25
N GLU A 227 -41.42 18.57 -6.84
CA GLU A 227 -41.62 18.41 -8.29
C GLU A 227 -41.13 19.58 -9.16
N ASN A 228 -40.85 20.75 -8.55
CA ASN A 228 -40.35 21.95 -9.23
C ASN A 228 -38.83 22.08 -9.12
N GLY A 229 -38.22 21.50 -8.09
CA GLY A 229 -36.78 21.42 -7.92
C GLY A 229 -36.38 21.63 -6.47
N THR A 230 -35.23 22.27 -6.30
CA THR A 230 -34.65 22.59 -5.01
C THR A 230 -34.19 24.04 -4.97
N SER A 231 -34.22 24.64 -3.79
CA SER A 231 -33.59 25.94 -3.51
C SER A 231 -32.10 25.82 -3.15
N GLY A 232 -31.54 24.59 -3.25
CA GLY A 232 -30.14 24.28 -2.95
C GLY A 232 -29.97 23.61 -1.59
N TYR A 233 -28.72 23.26 -1.29
CA TYR A 233 -28.33 22.72 0.00
C TYR A 233 -28.26 23.79 1.09
N SER A 234 -28.54 23.38 2.31
CA SER A 234 -28.24 24.16 3.52
C SER A 234 -26.75 24.53 3.60
N PRO A 235 -26.40 25.57 4.37
CA PRO A 235 -25.05 25.68 4.89
C PRO A 235 -24.61 24.38 5.58
N PRO A 236 -23.31 24.07 5.60
CA PRO A 236 -22.79 22.94 6.37
C PRO A 236 -23.19 23.05 7.85
N SER A 237 -23.46 21.91 8.48
CA SER A 237 -23.62 21.83 9.93
C SER A 237 -22.33 22.26 10.64
N GLU A 238 -22.45 22.58 11.93
CA GLU A 238 -21.31 22.58 12.85
C GLU A 238 -20.56 21.25 12.76
N GLN A 239 -19.25 21.29 12.97
CA GLN A 239 -18.41 20.10 12.93
C GLN A 239 -18.73 19.16 14.09
N PHE A 240 -18.95 17.88 13.78
CA PHE A 240 -19.24 16.85 14.76
C PHE A 240 -18.10 15.84 14.80
N PHE A 241 -17.52 15.60 15.99
CA PHE A 241 -16.46 14.62 16.16
C PHE A 241 -17.00 13.32 16.75
N VAL A 242 -16.73 12.19 16.09
CA VAL A 242 -17.00 10.87 16.64
C VAL A 242 -15.82 10.46 17.51
N ASP A 243 -16.05 10.37 18.82
CA ASP A 243 -15.00 10.02 19.76
C ASP A 243 -14.38 8.66 19.42
N ILE A 244 -13.07 8.57 19.63
CA ILE A 244 -12.33 7.34 19.35
C ILE A 244 -12.73 6.19 20.30
N GLY A 245 -13.21 6.51 21.50
CA GLY A 245 -13.52 5.54 22.54
C GLY A 245 -12.26 4.88 23.14
N PRO A 246 -12.44 4.03 24.17
CA PRO A 246 -11.35 3.31 24.80
C PRO A 246 -10.83 2.14 23.95
N ASN A 247 -11.71 1.50 23.17
CA ASN A 247 -11.44 0.22 22.49
C ASN A 247 -11.61 0.34 20.98
N VAL A 248 -10.60 0.90 20.29
CA VAL A 248 -10.55 0.83 18.82
C VAL A 248 -9.76 -0.38 18.38
N ASP A 249 -10.40 -1.17 17.52
CA ASP A 249 -9.75 -2.30 16.89
C ASP A 249 -8.54 -1.85 16.06
N PRO A 250 -7.36 -2.46 16.27
CA PRO A 250 -6.21 -2.18 15.45
C PRO A 250 -6.45 -2.61 14.00
N PRO A 251 -5.66 -2.10 13.03
CA PRO A 251 -5.78 -2.53 11.64
C PRO A 251 -5.63 -4.05 11.52
N GLY A 252 -6.34 -4.65 10.58
CA GLY A 252 -6.16 -6.07 10.25
C GLY A 252 -4.74 -6.40 9.76
N PRO A 253 -4.39 -7.69 9.61
CA PRO A 253 -3.12 -8.08 9.03
C PRO A 253 -3.05 -7.67 7.54
N PRO A 254 -1.87 -7.28 7.02
CA PRO A 254 -1.66 -7.11 5.58
C PRO A 254 -2.01 -8.38 4.79
N GLN A 255 -2.45 -8.22 3.55
CA GLN A 255 -2.91 -9.32 2.71
C GLN A 255 -1.87 -9.69 1.64
N ASP A 256 -2.01 -10.87 1.04
CA ASP A 256 -1.24 -11.31 -0.14
C ASP A 256 0.28 -11.05 -0.05
N LEU A 257 0.93 -11.60 0.99
CA LEU A 257 2.38 -11.49 1.15
C LEU A 257 3.09 -12.32 0.08
N MET A 258 3.78 -11.63 -0.82
CA MET A 258 4.48 -12.23 -1.95
C MET A 258 5.98 -11.94 -1.86
N VAL A 259 6.79 -12.99 -2.08
CA VAL A 259 8.25 -12.86 -2.16
C VAL A 259 8.69 -13.04 -3.60
N SER A 260 9.38 -12.04 -4.16
CA SER A 260 9.91 -12.12 -5.51
C SER A 260 10.98 -13.21 -5.63
N SER A 261 11.28 -13.63 -6.86
CA SER A 261 12.42 -14.50 -7.12
C SER A 261 13.73 -13.94 -6.57
N LEU A 262 14.55 -14.82 -5.99
CA LEU A 262 15.86 -14.49 -5.44
C LEU A 262 16.83 -14.07 -6.55
N LYS A 263 17.49 -12.93 -6.36
CA LYS A 263 18.55 -12.43 -7.23
C LYS A 263 19.88 -12.44 -6.50
N TRP A 264 20.95 -12.85 -7.18
CA TRP A 264 22.31 -12.76 -6.65
C TRP A 264 22.87 -11.35 -6.82
N THR A 265 23.50 -10.84 -5.77
CA THR A 265 24.26 -9.58 -5.79
C THR A 265 25.73 -9.90 -5.56
N ASN A 266 26.60 -9.50 -6.49
CA ASN A 266 28.05 -9.70 -6.44
C ASN A 266 28.50 -11.16 -6.20
N LYS A 267 27.67 -12.14 -6.56
CA LYS A 267 27.89 -13.59 -6.34
C LYS A 267 28.12 -13.98 -4.86
N GLU A 268 27.88 -13.07 -3.93
CA GLU A 268 28.17 -13.26 -2.51
C GLU A 268 26.89 -13.42 -1.69
N TYR A 269 25.90 -12.55 -1.95
CA TYR A 269 24.64 -12.49 -1.23
C TYR A 269 23.44 -12.61 -2.15
N GLN A 270 22.30 -13.02 -1.59
CA GLN A 270 21.02 -12.95 -2.27
C GLN A 270 20.20 -11.73 -1.83
N GLN A 271 19.28 -11.32 -2.68
CA GLN A 271 18.28 -10.29 -2.38
C GLN A 271 16.93 -10.66 -3.00
N CYS A 272 15.85 -10.18 -2.39
CA CYS A 272 14.49 -10.28 -2.91
C CYS A 272 13.66 -9.05 -2.52
N VAL A 273 12.47 -8.96 -3.08
CA VAL A 273 11.47 -7.97 -2.73
C VAL A 273 10.30 -8.69 -2.07
N LEU A 274 9.94 -8.26 -0.86
CA LEU A 274 8.71 -8.65 -0.18
C LEU A 274 7.65 -7.60 -0.51
N SER A 275 6.49 -8.01 -1.01
CA SER A 275 5.34 -7.13 -1.29
C SER A 275 4.08 -7.66 -0.61
N TRP A 276 3.12 -6.77 -0.36
CA TRP A 276 1.85 -7.10 0.28
C TRP A 276 0.75 -6.15 -0.22
N LYS A 277 -0.50 -6.47 0.11
CA LYS A 277 -1.66 -5.57 -0.01
C LYS A 277 -2.07 -5.01 1.35
N PRO A 278 -2.73 -3.83 1.40
CA PRO A 278 -3.25 -3.29 2.65
C PRO A 278 -4.26 -4.22 3.34
N PRO A 279 -4.51 -4.04 4.65
CA PRO A 279 -5.57 -4.75 5.34
C PRO A 279 -6.95 -4.44 4.75
N THR A 280 -7.85 -5.43 4.70
CA THR A 280 -9.25 -5.24 4.26
C THR A 280 -10.11 -4.53 5.31
N LYS A 281 -9.75 -4.65 6.59
CA LYS A 281 -10.46 -4.04 7.72
C LYS A 281 -9.52 -3.08 8.46
N SER A 282 -9.90 -1.81 8.52
CA SER A 282 -9.19 -0.79 9.32
C SER A 282 -10.12 0.38 9.62
N VAL A 283 -10.39 0.65 10.90
CA VAL A 283 -11.21 1.80 11.33
C VAL A 283 -10.47 3.11 11.07
N LEU A 284 -9.20 3.16 11.50
CA LEU A 284 -8.28 4.27 11.29
C LEU A 284 -7.36 4.01 10.11
N PRO A 285 -7.00 5.02 9.30
CA PRO A 285 -6.06 4.87 8.21
C PRO A 285 -4.71 4.31 8.67
N VAL A 286 -4.18 3.34 7.92
CA VAL A 286 -2.83 2.83 8.14
C VAL A 286 -1.83 3.94 7.82
N ARG A 287 -0.88 4.18 8.73
CA ARG A 287 0.16 5.21 8.60
C ARG A 287 1.50 4.65 8.15
N LYS A 288 1.81 3.41 8.56
CA LYS A 288 3.07 2.74 8.23
C LYS A 288 2.97 1.24 8.39
N TYR A 289 3.90 0.52 7.77
CA TYR A 289 4.11 -0.91 7.97
C TYR A 289 5.44 -1.17 8.68
N LYS A 290 5.45 -2.16 9.57
CA LYS A 290 6.67 -2.71 10.17
C LYS A 290 6.98 -4.04 9.52
N VAL A 291 8.18 -4.17 8.97
CA VAL A 291 8.68 -5.41 8.35
C VAL A 291 9.68 -6.05 9.30
N PHE A 292 9.44 -7.31 9.65
CA PHE A 292 10.28 -8.14 10.51
C PHE A 292 10.90 -9.24 9.66
N ILE A 293 12.21 -9.43 9.79
CA ILE A 293 12.99 -10.43 9.07
C ILE A 293 13.74 -11.22 10.13
N SER A 294 13.44 -12.51 10.24
CA SER A 294 14.06 -13.39 11.22
C SER A 294 14.76 -14.55 10.51
N VAL A 295 15.91 -14.99 11.01
CA VAL A 295 16.64 -16.15 10.48
C VAL A 295 17.27 -16.92 11.62
N HIS A 296 17.21 -18.25 11.53
CA HIS A 296 17.91 -19.15 12.43
C HIS A 296 19.33 -19.40 11.93
N ASP A 297 20.30 -19.31 12.84
CA ASP A 297 21.70 -19.68 12.62
C ASP A 297 22.17 -20.52 13.82
N GLY A 298 22.03 -21.85 13.69
CA GLY A 298 22.20 -22.77 14.80
C GLY A 298 21.21 -22.48 15.95
N PRO A 299 21.67 -22.31 17.21
CA PRO A 299 20.79 -22.00 18.34
C PRO A 299 20.37 -20.52 18.41
N HIS A 300 20.95 -19.64 17.58
CA HIS A 300 20.69 -18.20 17.62
C HIS A 300 19.63 -17.80 16.59
N VAL A 301 18.80 -16.82 16.94
CA VAL A 301 17.82 -16.21 16.03
C VAL A 301 18.15 -14.75 15.83
N TYR A 302 18.48 -14.38 14.59
CA TYR A 302 18.73 -12.99 14.23
C TYR A 302 17.43 -12.34 13.78
N HIS A 303 17.11 -11.17 14.33
CA HIS A 303 15.92 -10.39 13.98
C HIS A 303 16.28 -8.99 13.50
N LYS A 304 15.73 -8.58 12.36
CA LYS A 304 15.82 -7.21 11.84
C LYS A 304 14.43 -6.62 11.68
N ARG A 305 14.25 -5.37 12.10
CA ARG A 305 13.01 -4.61 11.97
C ARG A 305 13.23 -3.40 11.08
N ASN A 306 12.33 -3.17 10.13
CA ASN A 306 12.29 -1.98 9.29
C ASN A 306 10.89 -1.36 9.31
N VAL A 307 10.80 -0.08 8.96
CA VAL A 307 9.55 0.68 8.90
C VAL A 307 9.44 1.30 7.52
N VAL A 308 8.28 1.19 6.89
CA VAL A 308 7.96 1.86 5.63
C VAL A 308 6.66 2.65 5.75
N PRO A 309 6.54 3.81 5.09
CA PRO A 309 5.28 4.56 4.95
C PRO A 309 4.12 3.71 4.38
N ALA A 310 2.88 4.13 4.62
CA ALA A 310 1.68 3.37 4.21
C ALA A 310 1.48 3.23 2.70
N ASP A 311 1.95 4.19 1.92
CA ASP A 311 1.94 4.18 0.46
C ASP A 311 2.97 3.21 -0.15
N ILE A 312 3.95 2.78 0.66
CA ILE A 312 4.97 1.82 0.24
C ILE A 312 4.56 0.40 0.66
N LEU A 313 4.09 -0.38 -0.31
CA LEU A 313 3.62 -1.77 -0.14
C LEU A 313 4.64 -2.84 -0.54
N ARG A 314 5.92 -2.46 -0.57
CA ARG A 314 7.02 -3.35 -0.92
C ARG A 314 8.29 -2.99 -0.16
N PHE A 315 9.11 -3.99 0.16
CA PHE A 315 10.37 -3.81 0.85
C PHE A 315 11.47 -4.70 0.25
N THR A 316 12.62 -4.10 -0.07
CA THR A 316 13.76 -4.85 -0.62
C THR A 316 14.61 -5.42 0.51
N ILE A 317 14.71 -6.73 0.58
CA ILE A 317 15.55 -7.44 1.54
C ILE A 317 16.89 -7.76 0.87
N LYS A 318 17.96 -7.17 1.39
CA LYS A 318 19.33 -7.31 0.87
C LYS A 318 20.18 -8.15 1.82
N LYS A 319 21.29 -8.67 1.31
CA LYS A 319 22.31 -9.41 2.08
C LYS A 319 21.74 -10.66 2.77
N LEU A 320 20.94 -11.43 2.05
CA LEU A 320 20.45 -12.73 2.52
C LEU A 320 21.56 -13.78 2.41
N ASN A 321 21.71 -14.57 3.47
CA ASN A 321 22.62 -15.70 3.55
C ASN A 321 22.16 -16.83 2.63
N SER A 322 23.08 -17.59 2.06
CA SER A 322 22.76 -18.76 1.23
C SER A 322 22.41 -19.97 2.09
N ASN A 323 21.47 -20.79 1.63
CA ASN A 323 21.02 -22.00 2.32
C ASN A 323 20.46 -21.73 3.74
N SER A 324 19.64 -20.69 3.85
CA SER A 324 19.01 -20.26 5.10
C SER A 324 17.51 -20.08 4.90
N GLU A 325 16.76 -20.30 5.98
CA GLU A 325 15.31 -20.10 6.02
C GLU A 325 14.98 -18.83 6.81
N TYR A 326 14.33 -17.89 6.15
CA TYR A 326 13.92 -16.61 6.71
C TYR A 326 12.43 -16.60 7.00
N PHE A 327 12.06 -16.20 8.22
CA PHE A 327 10.67 -15.92 8.58
C PHE A 327 10.40 -14.42 8.47
N LEU A 328 9.55 -14.06 7.52
CA LEU A 328 9.22 -12.68 7.16
C LEU A 328 7.85 -12.33 7.70
N GLN A 329 7.72 -11.19 8.39
CA GLN A 329 6.43 -10.72 8.87
C GLN A 329 6.21 -9.25 8.53
N VAL A 330 4.97 -8.87 8.26
CA VAL A 330 4.56 -7.48 8.03
C VAL A 330 3.40 -7.13 8.96
N GLN A 331 3.49 -5.98 9.62
CA GLN A 331 2.49 -5.48 10.55
C GLN A 331 2.01 -4.10 10.12
N ALA A 332 0.70 -3.93 9.93
CA ALA A 332 0.08 -2.62 9.70
C ALA A 332 -0.01 -1.83 11.01
N ILE A 333 0.28 -0.53 10.96
CA ILE A 333 0.20 0.37 12.11
C ILE A 333 -0.65 1.58 11.75
N SER A 334 -1.70 1.83 12.55
CA SER A 334 -2.49 3.07 12.52
C SER A 334 -2.12 3.93 13.73
N GLU A 335 -2.24 5.25 13.60
CA GLU A 335 -1.90 6.21 14.64
C GLU A 335 -2.97 7.31 14.70
N PHE A 336 -3.39 7.64 15.92
CA PHE A 336 -4.35 8.71 16.18
C PHE A 336 -3.91 9.49 17.43
N GLY A 337 -3.53 10.75 17.23
CA GLY A 337 -2.84 11.53 18.26
C GLY A 337 -1.58 10.81 18.73
N ARG A 338 -1.48 10.57 20.04
CA ARG A 338 -0.36 9.83 20.65
C ARG A 338 -0.60 8.32 20.74
N LYS A 339 -1.82 7.84 20.43
CA LYS A 339 -2.17 6.43 20.49
C LYS A 339 -1.74 5.72 19.22
N ARG A 340 -1.15 4.53 19.38
CA ARG A 340 -0.70 3.68 18.29
C ARG A 340 -1.43 2.34 18.34
N PHE A 341 -2.01 1.96 17.20
CA PHE A 341 -2.77 0.74 17.03
C PHE A 341 -1.98 -0.22 16.14
N ALA A 342 -1.43 -1.26 16.75
CA ALA A 342 -0.59 -2.23 16.05
C ALA A 342 -1.44 -3.45 15.66
N GLY A 343 -1.61 -3.65 14.35
CA GLY A 343 -2.36 -4.78 13.81
C GLY A 343 -1.71 -6.12 14.06
N GLN A 344 -2.42 -7.19 13.68
CA GLN A 344 -1.82 -8.52 13.64
C GLN A 344 -0.74 -8.58 12.54
N LYS A 345 0.20 -9.52 12.70
CA LYS A 345 1.28 -9.73 11.72
C LYS A 345 0.84 -10.75 10.69
N ALA A 346 0.98 -10.41 9.42
CA ALA A 346 0.98 -11.41 8.34
C ALA A 346 2.39 -11.97 8.19
N SER A 347 2.53 -13.24 7.84
CA SER A 347 3.83 -13.91 7.74
C SER A 347 3.98 -14.77 6.49
N THR A 348 5.21 -14.92 6.03
CA THR A 348 5.60 -15.86 4.98
C THR A 348 7.05 -16.32 5.22
N THR A 349 7.44 -17.41 4.58
CA THR A 349 8.77 -18.00 4.72
C THR A 349 9.54 -17.93 3.41
N LEU A 350 10.84 -17.64 3.49
CA LEU A 350 11.74 -17.56 2.35
C LEU A 350 12.92 -18.50 2.55
N LYS A 351 13.08 -19.49 1.66
CA LYS A 351 14.26 -20.36 1.59
C LYS A 351 15.25 -19.84 0.55
N THR A 352 16.48 -19.57 0.95
CA THR A 352 17.53 -19.07 0.05
C THR A 352 18.25 -20.21 -0.65
N LYS A 353 18.68 -19.99 -1.90
CA LYS A 353 19.39 -21.03 -2.67
C LYS A 353 20.86 -21.13 -2.22
N GLY A 354 21.43 -22.33 -2.23
CA GLY A 354 22.87 -22.53 -2.04
C GLY A 354 23.69 -21.79 -3.10
N LYS A 355 24.93 -21.40 -2.77
CA LYS A 355 25.88 -20.89 -3.77
C LYS A 355 26.09 -21.99 -4.81
N LYS A 356 25.81 -21.72 -6.10
CA LYS A 356 26.25 -22.61 -7.18
C LYS A 356 27.77 -22.62 -7.15
N ILE A 357 28.38 -23.68 -6.62
CA ILE A 357 29.80 -23.96 -6.81
C ILE A 357 29.94 -24.25 -8.30
N LEU A 358 30.47 -23.30 -9.07
CA LEU A 358 30.91 -23.56 -10.45
C LEU A 358 31.83 -24.79 -10.41
N ASN A 359 31.58 -25.79 -11.26
CA ASN A 359 32.41 -27.01 -11.35
C ASN A 359 33.90 -26.62 -11.24
N PRO A 360 34.60 -27.05 -10.17
CA PRO A 360 35.98 -26.62 -9.96
C PRO A 360 36.84 -27.13 -11.11
N LYS A 361 37.69 -26.25 -11.65
CA LYS A 361 38.67 -26.64 -12.66
C LYS A 361 39.76 -27.50 -12.00
N GLN A 362 40.24 -28.53 -12.69
CA GLN A 362 41.27 -29.41 -12.14
C GLN A 362 42.64 -28.72 -12.15
N ILE A 363 43.40 -28.82 -11.04
CA ILE A 363 44.83 -28.46 -11.05
C ILE A 363 45.58 -29.57 -11.77
N ALA A 364 46.32 -29.23 -12.84
CA ALA A 364 47.04 -30.19 -13.65
C ALA A 364 48.41 -30.56 -13.06
N GLY A 365 48.87 -31.78 -13.35
CA GLY A 365 50.24 -32.22 -13.09
C GLY A 365 50.60 -32.38 -11.61
N LEU A 366 49.64 -32.74 -10.75
CA LEU A 366 49.93 -33.12 -9.38
C LEU A 366 50.88 -34.33 -9.35
N LYS A 367 52.00 -34.20 -8.64
CA LYS A 367 52.99 -35.26 -8.43
C LYS A 367 53.49 -35.20 -6.99
N ILE A 368 53.64 -36.37 -6.37
CA ILE A 368 54.21 -36.53 -5.04
C ILE A 368 55.41 -37.48 -5.10
N VAL A 369 56.49 -37.13 -4.42
CA VAL A 369 57.73 -37.92 -4.38
C VAL A 369 58.26 -37.94 -2.96
N VAL A 370 58.67 -39.11 -2.47
CA VAL A 370 59.35 -39.26 -1.17
C VAL A 370 60.70 -38.53 -1.22
N ILE A 371 61.02 -37.73 -0.20
CA ILE A 371 62.29 -37.02 -0.09
C ILE A 371 63.09 -37.55 1.10
N GLY A 372 64.31 -37.98 0.82
CA GLY A 372 65.26 -38.41 1.84
C GLY A 372 64.92 -39.78 2.45
N ASN A 373 65.75 -40.20 3.40
CA ASN A 373 65.55 -41.42 4.14
C ASN A 373 64.55 -41.18 5.30
N PRO A 374 63.85 -42.23 5.77
CA PRO A 374 63.02 -42.12 6.97
C PRO A 374 63.82 -41.56 8.15
N ASP A 375 63.20 -40.67 8.92
CA ASP A 375 63.82 -40.13 10.13
C ASP A 375 64.01 -41.24 11.19
N LYS A 376 64.74 -40.98 12.28
CA LYS A 376 64.97 -41.90 13.41
C LYS A 376 63.67 -42.48 14.01
N ARG A 377 62.52 -41.84 13.77
CA ARG A 377 61.17 -42.28 14.18
C ARG A 377 60.43 -43.05 13.08
N ASN A 378 61.11 -43.45 12.01
CA ASN A 378 60.57 -44.09 10.81
C ASN A 378 59.47 -43.26 10.11
N LEU A 379 59.59 -41.92 10.15
CA LEU A 379 58.66 -41.01 9.50
C LEU A 379 59.21 -40.56 8.14
N ILE A 380 58.34 -40.43 7.16
CA ILE A 380 58.68 -40.15 5.76
C ILE A 380 58.31 -38.71 5.41
N ASN A 381 59.21 -38.01 4.73
CA ASN A 381 58.94 -36.69 4.14
C ASN A 381 58.64 -36.85 2.65
N ALA A 382 57.76 -36.02 2.09
CA ALA A 382 57.39 -36.09 0.67
C ALA A 382 57.18 -34.70 0.07
N ARG A 383 57.65 -34.47 -1.17
CA ARG A 383 57.41 -33.24 -1.94
C ARG A 383 56.16 -33.42 -2.77
N LEU A 384 55.16 -32.57 -2.54
CA LEU A 384 54.04 -32.38 -3.46
C LEU A 384 54.36 -31.24 -4.42
N SER A 385 54.10 -31.41 -5.72
CA SER A 385 54.26 -30.39 -6.75
C SER A 385 53.11 -30.42 -7.76
N TRP A 386 52.82 -29.28 -8.40
CA TRP A 386 51.76 -29.16 -9.41
C TRP A 386 52.08 -28.09 -10.45
N ARG A 387 51.35 -28.08 -11.58
CA ARG A 387 51.51 -27.01 -12.57
C ARG A 387 50.90 -25.70 -12.05
N PRO A 388 51.60 -24.55 -12.17
CA PRO A 388 51.05 -23.26 -11.78
C PRO A 388 49.74 -22.94 -12.52
N VAL A 389 48.75 -22.40 -11.80
CA VAL A 389 47.46 -21.97 -12.39
C VAL A 389 47.62 -20.61 -13.07
N THR A 390 48.62 -19.83 -12.66
CA THR A 390 49.04 -18.58 -13.30
C THR A 390 50.55 -18.44 -13.20
N MET A 391 51.16 -17.72 -14.15
CA MET A 391 52.57 -17.33 -14.11
C MET A 391 52.82 -16.07 -13.27
N THR A 392 51.77 -15.35 -12.87
CA THR A 392 51.88 -14.14 -12.02
C THR A 392 51.78 -14.50 -10.54
N LEU A 393 52.92 -14.51 -9.83
CA LEU A 393 52.99 -14.91 -8.42
C LEU A 393 52.66 -13.79 -7.41
N LYS A 394 52.59 -12.51 -7.84
CA LYS A 394 52.30 -11.39 -6.93
C LYS A 394 50.84 -11.49 -6.45
N LYS A 395 50.65 -11.81 -5.16
CA LYS A 395 49.36 -12.02 -4.44
C LYS A 395 48.64 -13.35 -4.69
N PHE A 396 49.34 -14.38 -5.17
CA PHE A 396 48.74 -15.68 -5.48
C PHE A 396 49.20 -16.76 -4.48
N HIS A 397 48.25 -17.50 -3.88
CA HIS A 397 48.56 -18.57 -2.91
C HIS A 397 47.73 -19.82 -3.20
N TYR A 398 48.32 -20.98 -2.91
CA TYR A 398 47.66 -22.27 -2.83
C TYR A 398 47.34 -22.59 -1.37
N THR A 399 46.17 -23.20 -1.14
CA THR A 399 45.83 -23.81 0.15
C THR A 399 45.91 -25.32 0.00
N LEU A 400 46.76 -25.95 0.79
CA LEU A 400 46.90 -27.39 0.86
C LEU A 400 46.24 -27.91 2.13
N SER A 401 45.64 -29.09 2.04
CA SER A 401 45.19 -29.84 3.20
C SER A 401 45.49 -31.32 3.05
N TRP A 402 45.90 -31.97 4.12
CA TRP A 402 46.07 -33.42 4.13
C TRP A 402 45.58 -34.04 5.44
N SER A 403 45.08 -35.27 5.34
CA SER A 403 44.63 -36.08 6.47
C SER A 403 44.89 -37.54 6.20
N SER A 404 45.27 -38.27 7.24
CA SER A 404 45.28 -39.74 7.23
C SER A 404 43.84 -40.23 7.09
N LYS A 405 43.62 -41.25 6.25
CA LYS A 405 42.33 -41.93 6.14
C LYS A 405 42.23 -43.13 7.06
N ASP A 406 43.28 -43.95 7.10
CA ASP A 406 43.19 -45.32 7.64
C ASP A 406 43.98 -45.51 8.95
N CYS A 407 44.96 -44.65 9.22
CA CYS A 407 45.61 -44.61 10.52
C CYS A 407 44.81 -43.69 11.42
N LYS A 408 44.05 -44.29 12.36
CA LYS A 408 43.16 -43.68 13.37
C LYS A 408 43.81 -42.47 14.08
N ASP A 409 43.81 -41.34 13.40
CA ASP A 409 44.36 -40.07 13.86
C ASP A 409 43.18 -39.09 13.79
N GLU A 410 42.51 -38.87 14.92
CA GLU A 410 41.38 -37.95 15.04
C GLU A 410 41.79 -36.47 14.95
N SER A 411 43.05 -36.20 14.60
CA SER A 411 43.55 -34.86 14.40
C SER A 411 42.88 -34.19 13.19
N LYS A 412 42.55 -32.90 13.34
CA LYS A 412 41.97 -32.09 12.26
C LYS A 412 42.91 -32.13 11.05
N PRO A 413 42.38 -32.15 9.81
CA PRO A 413 43.19 -32.10 8.60
C PRO A 413 44.15 -30.90 8.67
N LEU A 414 45.44 -31.17 8.52
CA LEU A 414 46.48 -30.16 8.53
C LEU A 414 46.29 -29.26 7.32
N ARG A 415 46.47 -27.94 7.49
CA ARG A 415 46.26 -26.94 6.43
C ARG A 415 47.41 -25.96 6.40
N VAL A 416 47.87 -25.65 5.19
CA VAL A 416 48.94 -24.68 4.96
C VAL A 416 48.68 -23.85 3.72
N ARG A 417 49.24 -22.63 3.70
CA ARG A 417 49.26 -21.77 2.52
C ARG A 417 50.67 -21.64 1.99
N THR A 418 50.83 -21.76 0.67
CA THR A 418 52.12 -21.60 0.00
C THR A 418 51.97 -20.69 -1.22
N PRO A 419 52.91 -19.76 -1.45
CA PRO A 419 52.95 -18.94 -2.67
C PRO A 419 53.59 -19.69 -3.85
N VAL A 420 54.24 -20.83 -3.61
CA VAL A 420 54.96 -21.61 -4.64
C VAL A 420 54.17 -22.87 -5.04
N PRO A 421 54.35 -23.40 -6.26
CA PRO A 421 53.59 -24.54 -6.78
C PRO A 421 54.11 -25.91 -6.27
N TYR A 422 54.70 -25.93 -5.08
CA TYR A 422 55.14 -27.12 -4.38
C TYR A 422 55.06 -26.94 -2.86
N PHE A 423 55.06 -28.05 -2.12
CA PHE A 423 55.11 -28.05 -0.67
C PHE A 423 55.70 -29.36 -0.15
N ASP A 424 56.52 -29.28 0.89
CA ASP A 424 57.12 -30.44 1.55
C ASP A 424 56.24 -30.86 2.73
N LEU A 425 55.69 -32.07 2.64
CA LEU A 425 54.93 -32.73 3.68
C LEU A 425 55.92 -33.44 4.59
N PHE A 426 55.86 -33.13 5.88
CA PHE A 426 56.77 -33.68 6.88
C PHE A 426 56.08 -34.70 7.77
N SER A 427 56.87 -35.62 8.31
CA SER A 427 56.44 -36.51 9.40
C SER A 427 55.27 -37.44 9.03
N LEU A 428 55.22 -37.94 7.80
CA LEU A 428 54.18 -38.86 7.35
C LEU A 428 54.47 -40.28 7.87
N LYS A 429 53.44 -40.94 8.41
CA LYS A 429 53.54 -42.31 8.91
C LYS A 429 53.57 -43.29 7.72
N PRO A 430 54.53 -44.24 7.67
CA PRO A 430 54.54 -45.26 6.63
C PRO A 430 53.27 -46.13 6.71
N GLN A 431 52.84 -46.68 5.57
CA GLN A 431 51.65 -47.54 5.44
C GLN A 431 50.29 -46.86 5.72
N CYS A 432 50.27 -45.56 6.01
CA CYS A 432 49.02 -44.78 6.12
C CYS A 432 48.65 -44.17 4.77
N GLU A 433 47.39 -44.34 4.31
CA GLU A 433 46.89 -43.60 3.14
C GLU A 433 46.52 -42.16 3.56
N TYR A 434 47.10 -41.17 2.88
CA TYR A 434 46.80 -39.76 3.07
C TYR A 434 46.00 -39.21 1.89
N LEU A 435 44.88 -38.53 2.16
CA LEU A 435 44.19 -37.72 1.16
C LEU A 435 44.81 -36.32 1.16
N ILE A 436 45.41 -35.91 0.05
CA ILE A 436 46.03 -34.59 -0.11
C ILE A 436 45.21 -33.79 -1.11
N ILE A 437 44.81 -32.58 -0.72
CA ILE A 437 44.00 -31.67 -1.53
C ILE A 437 44.73 -30.33 -1.66
N VAL A 438 44.87 -29.85 -2.89
CA VAL A 438 45.39 -28.52 -3.22
C VAL A 438 44.25 -27.71 -3.83
N SER A 439 44.08 -26.47 -3.39
CA SER A 439 43.07 -25.59 -3.95
C SER A 439 43.54 -24.15 -4.04
N THR A 440 43.00 -23.42 -5.02
CA THR A 440 43.22 -21.99 -5.18
C THR A 440 42.06 -21.36 -5.93
N THR A 441 41.98 -20.03 -5.92
CA THR A 441 41.00 -19.25 -6.66
C THR A 441 41.73 -18.25 -7.55
N PHE A 442 41.52 -18.35 -8.86
CA PHE A 442 42.10 -17.44 -9.84
C PHE A 442 41.02 -16.92 -10.78
N ASN A 443 40.96 -15.60 -11.02
CA ASN A 443 39.95 -14.94 -11.85
C ASN A 443 38.52 -15.41 -11.57
N GLY A 444 38.16 -15.53 -10.29
CA GLY A 444 36.83 -15.94 -9.85
C GLY A 444 36.46 -17.41 -10.08
N SER A 445 37.39 -18.22 -10.60
CA SER A 445 37.25 -19.67 -10.77
C SER A 445 37.99 -20.41 -9.66
N LYS A 446 37.37 -21.45 -9.08
CA LYS A 446 38.02 -22.34 -8.10
C LYS A 446 38.75 -23.44 -8.86
N TYR A 447 40.02 -23.64 -8.52
CA TYR A 447 40.84 -24.74 -9.01
C TYR A 447 41.10 -25.71 -7.86
N VAL A 448 40.95 -27.02 -8.10
CA VAL A 448 41.16 -28.07 -7.09
C VAL A 448 41.92 -29.23 -7.72
N GLY A 449 42.91 -29.77 -7.01
CA GLY A 449 43.54 -31.04 -7.31
C GLY A 449 43.58 -31.90 -6.05
N SER A 450 43.44 -33.21 -6.19
CA SER A 450 43.54 -34.15 -5.09
C SER A 450 44.26 -35.42 -5.51
N LEU A 451 45.00 -36.02 -4.58
CA LEU A 451 45.61 -37.34 -4.75
C LEU A 451 45.59 -38.10 -3.43
N ASN A 452 45.59 -39.43 -3.51
CA ASN A 452 45.91 -40.27 -2.37
C ASN A 452 47.38 -40.64 -2.40
N PHE A 453 48.02 -40.71 -1.24
CA PHE A 453 49.42 -41.06 -1.12
C PHE A 453 49.66 -41.96 0.09
N THR A 454 50.31 -43.09 -0.15
CA THR A 454 50.77 -43.99 0.91
C THR A 454 52.30 -43.97 0.94
N PRO A 455 52.93 -43.39 1.98
CA PRO A 455 54.39 -43.36 2.09
C PRO A 455 54.93 -44.78 2.24
N THR A 456 55.79 -45.21 1.30
CA THR A 456 56.51 -46.48 1.36
C THR A 456 58.00 -46.23 1.45
N VAL A 457 58.69 -47.03 2.26
CA VAL A 457 60.15 -47.06 2.29
C VAL A 457 60.58 -47.88 1.08
N LEU A 458 61.26 -47.26 0.11
CA LEU A 458 62.00 -48.00 -0.90
C LEU A 458 63.12 -48.75 -0.15
N LYS A 459 62.95 -50.07 0.03
CA LYS A 459 64.08 -50.95 0.31
C LYS A 459 64.93 -50.94 -0.97
N LEU A 460 66.02 -50.20 -0.95
CA LEU A 460 67.11 -50.38 -1.92
C LEU A 460 67.83 -51.68 -1.61
#